data_AF-R5VAQ3-F1
#
_entry.id   AF-R5VAQ3-F1
#
_cell.length_a   1.000
_cell.length_b   1.000
_cell.length_c   1.000
_cell.angle_alpha   90.00
_cell.angle_beta   90.00
_cell.angle_gamma   90.00
#
_symmetry.space_group_name_H-M   'P 1'
#
loop_
_entity.id
_entity.type
_entity.pdbx_description
1 polymer ?
#
loop_
_entity_poly.entity_id
_entity_poly.type
_entity_poly.pdbx_seq_one_letter_code
_entity_poly.pdbx_strand_id
1 'polypeptide(L)'
;MKKIFTYDQFDEEKMITPQEYLKTLESNIIGNHLDIARYKDDLVFILAHNVNEASIIEKYTFNPKKKRDIQMILKKEEELFLMLQEIAKKQGSSIKDIKEAQDKLGNSLAEVWNQWIRPFKYDKKKETSKHVSNICTYRCVAFAKRIEKLLEINAPEVFILNERNYLAESLFLNEYAIDIKEENIKS
;
A
#
# COMPACT_ATOMS: atom_id res chain seq x y z
N MET A 1 -12.64 6.82 -22.85
CA MET A 1 -12.37 5.49 -22.26
C MET A 1 -12.18 5.68 -20.76
N LYS A 2 -12.74 4.79 -19.92
CA LYS A 2 -12.44 4.81 -18.49
C LYS A 2 -10.98 4.37 -18.32
N LYS A 3 -10.15 5.18 -17.65
CA LYS A 3 -8.74 4.86 -17.43
C LYS A 3 -8.66 3.97 -16.18
N ILE A 4 -8.20 2.74 -16.35
CA ILE A 4 -8.02 1.75 -15.27
C ILE A 4 -6.53 1.59 -15.08
N PHE A 5 -6.05 1.73 -13.85
CA PHE A 5 -4.63 1.61 -13.52
C PHE A 5 -4.19 0.13 -13.51
N THR A 6 -3.12 -0.14 -14.26
CA THR A 6 -2.59 -1.47 -14.62
C THR A 6 -1.07 -1.38 -14.78
N TYR A 7 -0.37 -2.52 -14.76
CA TYR A 7 1.08 -2.54 -14.87
C TYR A 7 1.60 -2.23 -16.28
N ASP A 8 0.84 -2.55 -17.33
CA ASP A 8 1.15 -2.24 -18.75
C ASP A 8 1.31 -0.73 -19.07
N GLN A 9 1.02 0.14 -18.11
CA GLN A 9 1.24 1.58 -18.22
C GLN A 9 2.69 1.99 -17.92
N PHE A 10 3.52 1.06 -17.45
CA PHE A 10 4.93 1.26 -17.19
C PHE A 10 5.79 0.63 -18.29
N ASP A 11 6.99 1.16 -18.43
CA ASP A 11 8.02 0.60 -19.32
C ASP A 11 8.67 -0.61 -18.63
N GLU A 12 8.43 -1.81 -19.15
CA GLU A 12 8.92 -3.08 -18.57
C GLU A 12 10.46 -3.18 -18.52
N GLU A 13 11.15 -2.42 -19.39
CA GLU A 13 12.62 -2.39 -19.42
C GLU A 13 13.21 -1.47 -18.34
N LYS A 14 12.37 -0.70 -17.64
CA LYS A 14 12.79 0.27 -16.62
C LYS A 14 12.45 -0.18 -15.22
N MET A 15 13.37 0.11 -14.30
CA MET A 15 13.09 0.06 -12.87
C MET A 15 12.14 1.20 -12.49
N ILE A 16 10.93 0.84 -12.06
CA ILE A 16 9.90 1.81 -11.67
C ILE A 16 10.14 2.25 -10.22
N THR A 17 10.40 3.55 -10.04
CA THR A 17 10.56 4.14 -8.70
C THR A 17 9.20 4.44 -8.04
N PRO A 18 9.11 4.53 -6.70
CA PRO A 18 7.89 4.94 -6.01
C PRO A 18 7.32 6.28 -6.49
N GLN A 19 8.20 7.22 -6.87
CA GLN A 19 7.78 8.51 -7.40
C GLN A 19 7.10 8.38 -8.77
N GLU A 20 7.69 7.60 -9.68
CA GLU A 20 7.12 7.35 -11.00
C GLU A 20 5.81 6.57 -10.90
N TYR A 21 5.77 5.57 -10.03
CA TYR A 21 4.57 4.80 -9.72
C TYR A 21 3.43 5.70 -9.26
N LEU A 22 3.65 6.53 -8.23
CA LEU A 22 2.61 7.41 -7.69
C LEU A 22 2.17 8.49 -8.67
N LYS A 23 3.08 9.03 -9.49
CA LYS A 23 2.71 9.99 -10.55
C LYS A 23 1.81 9.34 -11.59
N THR A 24 2.15 8.11 -11.98
CA THR A 24 1.35 7.36 -12.96
C THR A 24 -0.02 7.03 -12.38
N LEU A 25 -0.07 6.54 -11.14
CA LEU A 25 -1.32 6.30 -10.41
C LEU A 25 -2.17 7.58 -10.29
N GLU A 26 -1.59 8.71 -9.89
CA GLU A 26 -2.33 9.98 -9.78
C GLU A 26 -2.87 10.44 -11.14
N SER A 27 -2.11 10.24 -12.23
CA SER A 27 -2.59 10.53 -13.59
C SER A 27 -3.77 9.66 -14.03
N ASN A 28 -4.04 8.54 -13.34
CA ASN A 28 -5.19 7.67 -13.57
C ASN A 28 -6.46 8.14 -12.85
N ILE A 29 -6.35 9.13 -11.96
CA ILE A 29 -7.51 9.67 -11.25
C ILE A 29 -8.32 10.55 -12.20
N ILE A 30 -9.55 10.14 -12.50
CA ILE A 30 -10.51 10.91 -13.31
C ILE A 30 -11.54 11.54 -12.38
N GLY A 31 -11.52 12.87 -12.29
CA GLY A 31 -12.32 13.60 -11.32
C GLY A 31 -11.93 13.22 -9.90
N ASN A 32 -12.79 12.45 -9.22
CA ASN A 32 -12.58 11.93 -7.88
C ASN A 32 -12.56 10.40 -7.83
N HIS A 33 -12.35 9.72 -8.96
CA HIS A 33 -12.36 8.27 -9.04
C HIS A 33 -11.05 7.69 -9.59
N LEU A 34 -10.65 6.55 -9.03
CA LEU A 34 -9.57 5.71 -9.53
C LEU A 34 -10.05 4.27 -9.55
N ASP A 35 -9.86 3.60 -10.67
CA ASP A 35 -10.05 2.16 -10.78
C ASP A 35 -8.67 1.51 -10.89
N ILE A 36 -8.41 0.47 -10.10
CA ILE A 36 -7.17 -0.30 -10.11
C ILE A 36 -7.51 -1.76 -10.42
N ALA A 37 -6.87 -2.33 -11.42
CA ALA A 37 -7.02 -3.73 -11.79
C ALA A 37 -6.03 -4.59 -10.98
N ARG A 38 -6.51 -5.66 -10.33
CA ARG A 38 -5.70 -6.52 -9.45
C ARG A 38 -5.87 -8.00 -9.76
N TYR A 39 -4.85 -8.78 -9.49
CA TYR A 39 -5.02 -10.22 -9.25
C TYR A 39 -5.66 -10.46 -7.88
N LYS A 40 -6.49 -11.50 -7.77
CA LYS A 40 -7.06 -11.92 -6.49
C LYS A 40 -6.03 -12.76 -5.76
N ASP A 41 -5.43 -12.18 -4.73
CA ASP A 41 -4.50 -12.84 -3.83
C ASP A 41 -4.84 -12.41 -2.40
N ASP A 42 -4.99 -13.39 -1.50
CA ASP A 42 -5.41 -13.17 -0.11
C ASP A 42 -4.33 -12.46 0.73
N LEU A 43 -3.10 -12.35 0.21
CA LEU A 43 -1.92 -11.84 0.91
C LEU A 43 -1.27 -10.64 0.19
N VAL A 44 -1.51 -10.44 -1.11
CA VAL A 44 -0.79 -9.45 -1.91
C VAL A 44 -1.71 -8.64 -2.84
N PHE A 45 -1.52 -7.32 -2.86
CA PHE A 45 -2.15 -6.44 -3.85
C PHE A 45 -1.27 -6.37 -5.10
N ILE A 46 -1.32 -7.42 -5.91
CA ILE A 46 -0.54 -7.45 -7.15
C ILE A 46 -1.34 -6.70 -8.22
N LEU A 47 -0.73 -5.63 -8.73
CA LEU A 47 -1.27 -4.90 -9.87
C LEU A 47 -1.37 -5.87 -11.07
N ALA A 48 -2.54 -5.96 -11.67
CA ALA A 48 -2.71 -6.81 -12.84
C ALA A 48 -1.92 -6.24 -14.02
N HIS A 49 -1.39 -7.11 -14.88
CA HIS A 49 -0.63 -6.66 -16.05
C HIS A 49 -1.50 -5.78 -16.94
N ASN A 50 -2.72 -6.24 -17.24
CA ASN A 50 -3.77 -5.47 -17.88
C ASN A 50 -5.15 -5.86 -17.32
N VAL A 51 -6.20 -5.17 -17.78
CA VAL A 51 -7.59 -5.37 -17.30
C VAL A 51 -8.14 -6.77 -17.59
N ASN A 52 -7.71 -7.42 -18.68
CA ASN A 52 -8.21 -8.75 -19.06
C ASN A 52 -7.64 -9.87 -18.17
N GLU A 53 -6.47 -9.63 -17.59
CA GLU A 53 -5.79 -10.55 -16.67
C GLU A 53 -6.24 -10.37 -15.22
N ALA A 54 -6.82 -9.22 -14.90
CA ALA A 54 -7.30 -8.93 -13.56
C ALA A 54 -8.42 -9.87 -13.11
N SER A 55 -8.41 -10.15 -11.80
CA SER A 55 -9.47 -10.88 -11.11
C SER A 55 -10.52 -9.93 -10.53
N ILE A 56 -10.08 -8.76 -10.07
CA ILE A 56 -10.94 -7.73 -9.48
C ILE A 56 -10.57 -6.33 -9.98
N ILE A 57 -11.53 -5.41 -9.93
CA ILE A 57 -11.30 -3.96 -10.02
C ILE A 57 -11.62 -3.36 -8.65
N GLU A 58 -10.61 -2.75 -8.01
CA GLU A 58 -10.81 -1.87 -6.86
C GLU A 58 -11.16 -0.47 -7.36
N LYS A 59 -12.30 0.06 -6.91
CA LYS A 59 -12.83 1.37 -7.28
C LYS A 59 -12.75 2.30 -6.09
N TYR A 60 -11.80 3.21 -6.13
CA TYR A 60 -11.59 4.21 -5.10
C TYR A 60 -12.33 5.51 -5.41
N THR A 61 -12.88 6.12 -4.37
CA THR A 61 -13.41 7.48 -4.42
C THR A 61 -12.58 8.39 -3.52
N PHE A 62 -12.19 9.56 -4.01
CA PHE A 62 -11.38 10.54 -3.30
C PHE A 62 -12.22 11.73 -2.84
N ASN A 63 -11.77 12.39 -1.77
CA ASN A 63 -12.33 13.67 -1.37
C ASN A 63 -11.85 14.78 -2.33
N PRO A 64 -12.73 15.44 -3.10
CA PRO A 64 -12.33 16.49 -4.05
C PRO A 64 -11.75 17.73 -3.37
N LYS A 65 -11.99 17.93 -2.07
CA LYS A 65 -11.48 19.07 -1.30
C LYS A 65 -10.08 18.86 -0.73
N LYS A 66 -9.55 17.62 -0.74
CA LYS A 66 -8.24 17.30 -0.19
C LYS A 66 -7.20 17.33 -1.29
N LYS A 67 -6.28 18.31 -1.22
CA LYS A 67 -5.13 18.35 -2.13
C LYS A 67 -4.20 17.17 -1.83
N ARG A 68 -3.76 16.49 -2.88
CA ARG A 68 -2.82 15.37 -2.80
C ARG A 68 -1.39 15.87 -2.86
N ASP A 69 -0.53 15.26 -2.07
CA ASP A 69 0.88 15.61 -1.93
C ASP A 69 1.71 14.33 -2.02
N ILE A 70 2.18 14.03 -3.24
CA ILE A 70 3.02 12.86 -3.50
C ILE A 70 4.34 12.94 -2.72
N GLN A 71 4.93 14.12 -2.56
CA GLN A 71 6.22 14.24 -1.87
C GLN A 71 6.12 13.91 -0.39
N MET A 72 5.02 14.32 0.25
CA MET A 72 4.71 13.88 1.61
C MET A 72 4.60 12.35 1.69
N ILE A 73 3.94 11.69 0.73
CA ILE A 73 3.81 10.22 0.72
C ILE A 73 5.17 9.55 0.53
N LEU A 74 6.00 10.03 -0.40
CA LEU A 74 7.34 9.47 -0.64
C LEU A 74 8.24 9.58 0.57
N LYS A 75 8.20 10.71 1.28
CA LYS A 75 8.96 10.87 2.53
C LYS A 75 8.51 9.85 3.59
N LYS A 76 7.20 9.66 3.76
CA LYS A 76 6.65 8.66 4.69
C LYS A 76 7.04 7.24 4.29
N GLU A 77 6.99 6.93 3.00
CA GLU A 77 7.40 5.62 2.48
C GLU A 77 8.87 5.34 2.77
N GLU A 78 9.76 6.29 2.46
CA GLU A 78 11.21 6.15 2.72
C GLU A 78 11.50 5.95 4.21
N GLU A 79 10.87 6.75 5.09
CA GLU A 79 11.02 6.60 6.54
C GLU A 79 10.58 5.20 7.00
N LEU A 80 9.44 4.70 6.51
CA LEU A 80 8.95 3.36 6.81
C LEU A 80 9.87 2.28 6.26
N PHE A 81 10.30 2.40 5.01
CA PHE A 81 11.19 1.45 4.36
C PHE A 81 12.52 1.31 5.12
N LEU A 82 13.15 2.43 5.50
CA LEU A 82 14.39 2.42 6.28
C LEU A 82 14.19 1.79 7.66
N MET A 83 13.08 2.09 8.35
CA MET A 83 12.76 1.43 9.61
C MET A 83 12.63 -0.09 9.45
N LEU A 84 11.94 -0.55 8.41
CA LEU A 84 11.78 -1.98 8.08
C LEU A 84 13.12 -2.65 7.77
N GLN A 85 13.97 -1.95 7.02
CA GLN A 85 15.31 -2.42 6.69
C GLN A 85 16.20 -2.56 7.94
N GLU A 86 16.14 -1.61 8.87
CA GLU A 86 16.91 -1.65 10.13
C GLU A 86 16.42 -2.75 11.08
N ILE A 87 15.13 -3.10 11.04
CA ILE A 87 14.60 -4.26 11.77
C ILE A 87 15.17 -5.55 11.18
N ALA A 88 15.15 -5.69 9.85
CA ALA A 88 15.67 -6.86 9.15
C ALA A 88 17.18 -7.08 9.37
N LYS A 89 17.98 -6.01 9.49
CA LYS A 89 19.44 -6.08 9.66
C LYS A 89 19.88 -6.57 11.04
N LYS A 90 19.03 -6.55 12.07
CA LYS A 90 19.35 -7.06 13.41
C LYS A 90 19.33 -8.60 13.39
N GLN A 91 20.40 -9.21 12.90
CA GLN A 91 20.56 -10.67 12.79
C GLN A 91 20.34 -11.40 14.12
N GLY A 92 19.53 -12.47 14.11
CA GLY A 92 19.41 -13.43 15.21
C GLY A 92 18.05 -13.51 15.92
N SER A 93 16.95 -13.06 15.30
CA SER A 93 15.63 -13.08 15.95
C SER A 93 15.08 -14.50 16.10
N SER A 94 14.95 -14.95 17.35
CA SER A 94 14.14 -16.11 17.68
C SER A 94 12.65 -15.83 17.43
N ILE A 95 11.79 -16.86 17.35
CA ILE A 95 10.32 -16.70 17.26
C ILE A 95 9.77 -15.79 18.38
N LYS A 96 10.45 -15.72 19.53
CA LYS A 96 10.10 -14.85 20.65
C LYS A 96 10.38 -13.38 20.31
N ASP A 97 11.50 -13.09 19.65
CA ASP A 97 11.88 -11.76 19.19
C ASP A 97 10.96 -11.27 18.06
N ILE A 98 10.47 -12.18 17.20
CA ILE A 98 9.45 -11.87 16.17
C ILE A 98 8.12 -11.47 16.82
N LYS A 99 7.72 -12.14 17.91
CA LYS A 99 6.48 -11.85 18.64
C LYS A 99 6.58 -10.55 19.45
N GLU A 100 7.72 -10.32 20.07
CA GLU A 100 8.01 -9.09 20.82
C GLU A 100 8.26 -7.89 19.89
N ALA A 101 8.80 -8.12 18.69
CA ALA A 101 8.82 -7.17 17.59
C ALA A 101 7.42 -6.97 17.01
N GLN A 102 6.57 -7.99 16.91
CA GLN A 102 5.15 -7.80 16.57
C GLN A 102 4.39 -7.01 17.63
N ASP A 103 4.73 -7.12 18.91
CA ASP A 103 4.12 -6.32 19.98
C ASP A 103 4.73 -4.91 20.05
N LYS A 104 6.03 -4.74 19.81
CA LYS A 104 6.70 -3.42 19.76
C LYS A 104 6.46 -2.68 18.45
N LEU A 105 6.56 -3.32 17.29
CA LEU A 105 6.13 -2.79 15.99
C LEU A 105 4.63 -2.73 15.92
N GLY A 106 3.89 -3.66 16.51
CA GLY A 106 2.45 -3.52 16.69
C GLY A 106 2.15 -2.23 17.42
N ASN A 107 2.89 -1.88 18.49
CA ASN A 107 2.73 -0.63 19.23
C ASN A 107 3.37 0.60 18.58
N SER A 108 4.49 0.49 17.87
CA SER A 108 5.21 1.61 17.21
C SER A 108 4.71 1.87 15.80
N LEU A 109 4.38 0.84 15.02
CA LEU A 109 3.48 0.98 13.88
C LEU A 109 2.09 1.39 14.39
N ALA A 110 1.57 0.91 15.53
CA ALA A 110 0.35 1.50 16.10
C ALA A 110 0.55 2.94 16.56
N GLU A 111 1.74 3.42 16.92
CA GLU A 111 2.03 4.81 17.28
C GLU A 111 2.17 5.69 16.04
N VAL A 112 2.88 5.25 15.00
CA VAL A 112 2.89 5.86 13.67
C VAL A 112 1.46 5.84 13.09
N TRP A 113 0.72 4.76 13.27
CA TRP A 113 -0.71 4.62 12.93
C TRP A 113 -1.61 5.48 13.80
N ASN A 114 -1.33 5.64 15.10
CA ASN A 114 -2.08 6.50 16.01
C ASN A 114 -1.78 7.99 15.73
N GLN A 115 -0.58 8.30 15.25
CA GLN A 115 -0.12 9.65 14.92
C GLN A 115 -0.59 10.10 13.53
N TRP A 116 -0.71 9.18 12.57
CA TRP A 116 -1.05 9.49 11.17
C TRP A 116 -2.44 9.02 10.69
N ILE A 117 -3.08 8.06 11.37
CA ILE A 117 -4.43 7.54 11.01
C ILE A 117 -5.51 7.97 12.01
N ARG A 118 -5.18 8.24 13.28
CA ARG A 118 -6.16 8.62 14.33
C ARG A 118 -6.69 10.07 14.36
N PRO A 119 -6.38 11.02 13.45
CA PRO A 119 -7.16 12.26 13.40
C PRO A 119 -8.61 12.04 12.92
N PHE A 120 -8.94 10.88 12.34
CA PHE A 120 -10.33 10.54 12.04
C PHE A 120 -11.03 10.04 13.30
N LYS A 121 -11.68 10.98 14.01
CA LYS A 121 -12.52 10.75 15.18
C LYS A 121 -13.34 9.47 15.03
N TYR A 122 -12.98 8.47 15.83
CA TYR A 122 -13.84 7.36 16.18
C TYR A 122 -15.00 7.91 17.01
N ASP A 123 -16.07 8.35 16.34
CA ASP A 123 -17.33 8.63 16.99
C ASP A 123 -18.04 7.28 17.18
N LYS A 124 -18.02 6.77 18.43
CA LYS A 124 -18.66 5.50 18.84
C LYS A 124 -20.16 5.42 18.50
N LYS A 125 -20.78 6.51 18.04
CA LYS A 125 -22.22 6.62 17.79
C LYS A 125 -22.66 6.49 16.32
N LYS A 126 -21.77 6.23 15.36
CA LYS A 126 -22.19 6.00 13.96
C LYS A 126 -21.65 4.70 13.40
N GLU A 127 -22.46 3.66 13.58
CA GLU A 127 -22.24 2.29 13.15
C GLU A 127 -22.53 2.06 11.65
N THR A 128 -22.13 2.98 10.76
CA THR A 128 -22.45 2.89 9.32
C THR A 128 -21.27 3.01 8.34
N SER A 129 -20.01 2.88 8.77
CA SER A 129 -18.88 2.70 7.82
C SER A 129 -17.78 1.83 8.40
N LYS A 130 -17.89 0.50 8.21
CA LYS A 130 -17.04 -0.51 8.85
C LYS A 130 -15.98 -1.11 7.91
N HIS A 131 -15.49 -0.40 6.89
CA HIS A 131 -14.70 -1.04 5.81
C HIS A 131 -13.32 -0.48 5.45
N VAL A 132 -12.81 0.57 6.09
CA VAL A 132 -11.50 1.14 5.67
C VAL A 132 -10.37 0.92 6.70
N SER A 133 -10.65 0.58 7.97
CA SER A 133 -9.59 0.60 9.00
C SER A 133 -8.79 -0.69 9.22
N ASN A 134 -9.27 -1.86 8.78
CA ASN A 134 -8.55 -3.13 9.04
C ASN A 134 -7.60 -3.54 7.90
N ILE A 135 -7.89 -3.06 6.68
CA ILE A 135 -7.16 -3.41 5.46
C ILE A 135 -5.73 -2.82 5.49
N CYS A 136 -5.52 -1.68 6.14
CA CYS A 136 -4.22 -1.00 6.12
C CYS A 136 -3.19 -1.61 7.10
N THR A 137 -3.59 -2.20 8.24
CA THR A 137 -2.63 -2.70 9.26
C THR A 137 -1.97 -4.00 8.79
N TYR A 138 -2.80 -4.90 8.27
CA TYR A 138 -2.34 -6.17 7.73
C TYR A 138 -1.40 -5.96 6.53
N ARG A 139 -1.73 -5.00 5.64
CA ARG A 139 -0.92 -4.63 4.47
C ARG A 139 0.48 -4.16 4.89
N CYS A 140 0.60 -3.22 5.83
CA CYS A 140 1.90 -2.73 6.28
C CYS A 140 2.78 -3.83 6.91
N VAL A 141 2.18 -4.76 7.67
CA VAL A 141 2.90 -5.90 8.25
C VAL A 141 3.32 -6.92 7.18
N ALA A 142 2.51 -7.13 6.15
CA ALA A 142 2.88 -7.98 5.02
C ALA A 142 4.06 -7.38 4.23
N PHE A 143 4.05 -6.07 3.96
CA PHE A 143 5.18 -5.36 3.34
C PHE A 143 6.46 -5.50 4.16
N ALA A 144 6.38 -5.29 5.48
CA ALA A 144 7.50 -5.45 6.41
C ALA A 144 8.20 -6.81 6.27
N LYS A 145 7.41 -7.89 6.36
CA LYS A 145 7.93 -9.26 6.29
C LYS A 145 8.50 -9.62 4.92
N ARG A 146 7.91 -9.10 3.84
CA ARG A 146 8.42 -9.36 2.48
C ARG A 146 9.71 -8.61 2.20
N ILE A 147 9.81 -7.34 2.58
CA ILE A 147 11.03 -6.55 2.45
C ILE A 147 12.17 -7.22 3.23
N GLU A 148 11.91 -7.62 4.47
CA GLU A 148 12.86 -8.39 5.27
C GLU A 148 13.32 -9.66 4.52
N LYS A 149 12.37 -10.46 4.02
CA LYS A 149 12.71 -11.70 3.33
C LYS A 149 13.50 -11.50 2.04
N LEU A 150 13.16 -10.46 1.26
CA LEU A 150 13.85 -10.12 0.03
C LEU A 150 15.30 -9.69 0.31
N LEU A 151 15.52 -8.94 1.39
CA LEU A 151 16.86 -8.54 1.81
C LEU A 151 17.67 -9.75 2.30
N GLU A 152 17.09 -10.66 3.07
CA GLU A 152 17.76 -11.89 3.53
C GLU A 152 18.31 -12.74 2.38
N ILE A 153 17.54 -12.86 1.29
CA ILE A 153 17.91 -13.69 0.13
C ILE A 153 18.75 -12.94 -0.92
N ASN A 154 19.14 -11.69 -0.64
CA ASN A 154 19.78 -10.78 -1.61
C ASN A 154 19.00 -10.71 -2.93
N ALA A 155 17.68 -10.53 -2.83
CA ALA A 155 16.81 -10.42 -4.00
C ALA A 155 17.26 -9.25 -4.89
N PRO A 156 17.12 -9.38 -6.23
CA PRO A 156 17.37 -8.27 -7.14
C PRO A 156 16.56 -7.01 -6.77
N GLU A 157 17.17 -5.84 -6.94
CA GLU A 157 16.60 -4.52 -6.58
C GLU A 157 15.19 -4.29 -7.15
N VAL A 158 14.89 -4.84 -8.32
CA VAL A 158 13.55 -4.75 -8.95
C VAL A 158 12.43 -5.32 -8.07
N PHE A 159 12.69 -6.38 -7.28
CA PHE A 159 11.70 -6.94 -6.37
C PHE A 159 11.49 -6.04 -5.14
N ILE A 160 12.57 -5.43 -4.65
CA ILE A 160 12.50 -4.46 -3.54
C ILE A 160 11.72 -3.22 -3.98
N LEU A 161 12.00 -2.70 -5.18
CA LEU A 161 11.28 -1.55 -5.74
C LEU A 161 9.78 -1.84 -5.93
N ASN A 162 9.40 -3.05 -6.34
CA ASN A 162 7.98 -3.42 -6.43
C ASN A 162 7.29 -3.37 -5.06
N GLU A 163 7.93 -3.86 -4.00
CA GLU A 163 7.38 -3.76 -2.64
C GLU A 163 7.24 -2.30 -2.18
N ARG A 164 8.24 -1.46 -2.49
CA ARG A 164 8.20 -0.02 -2.19
C ARG A 164 7.08 0.69 -2.95
N ASN A 165 6.86 0.34 -4.22
CA ASN A 165 5.76 0.89 -5.03
C ASN A 165 4.39 0.59 -4.40
N TYR A 166 4.17 -0.65 -3.97
CA TYR A 166 2.93 -1.06 -3.32
C TYR A 166 2.75 -0.46 -1.91
N LEU A 167 3.84 -0.24 -1.18
CA LEU A 167 3.83 0.48 0.09
C LEU A 167 3.42 1.96 -0.13
N ALA A 168 4.06 2.63 -1.10
CA ALA A 168 3.75 4.01 -1.46
C ALA A 168 2.29 4.17 -1.89
N GLU A 169 1.80 3.26 -2.73
CA GLU A 169 0.40 3.19 -3.16
C GLU A 169 -0.54 3.06 -1.97
N SER A 170 -0.26 2.12 -1.06
CA SER A 170 -1.08 1.90 0.12
C SER A 170 -1.16 3.17 0.97
N LEU A 171 -0.03 3.85 1.19
CA LEU A 171 0.00 5.12 1.92
C LEU A 171 -0.82 6.20 1.23
N PHE A 172 -0.70 6.32 -0.09
CA PHE A 172 -1.46 7.28 -0.89
C PHE A 172 -2.97 7.03 -0.82
N LEU A 173 -3.40 5.79 -1.04
CA LEU A 173 -4.81 5.42 -1.02
C LEU A 173 -5.42 5.64 0.36
N ASN A 174 -4.71 5.28 1.43
CA ASN A 174 -5.19 5.51 2.80
C ASN A 174 -5.27 6.99 3.17
N GLU A 175 -4.33 7.80 2.69
CA GLU A 175 -4.34 9.24 2.99
C GLU A 175 -5.49 9.96 2.27
N TYR A 176 -5.83 9.56 1.04
CA TYR A 176 -6.67 10.37 0.16
C TYR A 176 -8.02 9.75 -0.22
N ALA A 177 -8.15 8.43 -0.23
CA ALA A 177 -9.42 7.79 -0.53
C ALA A 177 -10.39 7.87 0.65
N ILE A 178 -11.68 7.99 0.35
CA ILE A 178 -12.78 8.04 1.33
C ILE A 178 -13.71 6.84 1.23
N ASP A 179 -13.67 6.11 0.12
CA ASP A 179 -14.47 4.91 -0.13
C ASP A 179 -13.74 3.98 -1.10
N ILE A 180 -13.99 2.68 -0.98
CA ILE A 180 -13.51 1.63 -1.88
C ILE A 180 -14.65 0.64 -2.14
N LYS A 181 -14.78 0.23 -3.40
CA LYS A 181 -15.65 -0.88 -3.81
C LYS A 181 -14.87 -1.87 -4.64
N GLU A 182 -15.15 -3.15 -4.47
CA GLU A 182 -14.55 -4.20 -5.29
C GLU A 182 -15.58 -4.73 -6.28
N GLU A 183 -15.16 -4.93 -7.53
CA GLU A 183 -15.93 -5.60 -8.56
C GLU A 183 -15.14 -6.81 -9.06
N ASN A 184 -15.71 -8.02 -8.94
CA ASN A 184 -15.10 -9.20 -9.52
C ASN A 184 -15.25 -9.15 -11.05
N ILE A 185 -14.15 -9.34 -11.78
CA ILE A 185 -14.14 -9.35 -13.25
C ILE A 185 -14.37 -10.77 -13.79
N LYS A 186 -14.17 -11.81 -12.97
CA LYS A 186 -14.38 -13.21 -13.35
C LYS A 186 -15.34 -13.93 -12.39
N SER A 187 -16.40 -14.47 -12.98
CA SER A 187 -17.26 -15.56 -12.47
C SER A 187 -16.70 -16.91 -12.90
#